data_AF-A0AAP9A6F0-F1
#
_entry.id   AF-A0AAP9A6F0-F1
#
_cell.length_a   1.000
_cell.length_b   1.000
_cell.length_c   1.000
_cell.angle_alpha   90.00
_cell.angle_beta   90.00
_cell.angle_gamma   90.00
#
_symmetry.space_group_name_H-M   'P 1'
#
loop_
_entity.id
_entity.type
_entity.pdbx_description
1 polymer ?
#
loop_
_entity_poly.entity_id
_entity_poly.type
_entity_poly.pdbx_seq_one_letter_code
_entity_poly.pdbx_strand_id
1 'polypeptide(L)'
;MTRTATPALLTAPTLPQANRHGINALAASQLQVDIAPYPGMDEGDLIELFWNNCFAASRRVSACKVGSPTHLRVPESFVLDGPAQVHYQVMQVGRAPARSAVKGVCVKTRYPGGQPSPLYSDENHNLAPVGLPETIRRYGVNGRQVRRGIPLTIAPYLNMATGDAITLRWGDVRMDLPRIQARAVGVVVQVWVPSTVIVEAGDDSRLEVTYCILDRVGNNSRWAPTRTLRIAACAPSQPAGTARAYQPRPLGSPCEPG
;
A
#
# COMPACT_ATOMS: atom_id res chain seq x y z
N MET A 1 36.20 -42.74 25.98
CA MET A 1 35.16 -42.79 24.92
C MET A 1 34.03 -41.85 25.32
N THR A 2 33.97 -40.67 24.70
CA THR A 2 32.78 -39.82 24.62
C THR A 2 33.09 -38.79 23.54
N ARG A 3 32.77 -39.13 22.28
CA ARG A 3 32.84 -38.16 21.20
C ARG A 3 31.63 -37.25 21.37
N THR A 4 31.83 -36.12 22.04
CA THR A 4 30.89 -35.00 22.05
C THR A 4 30.70 -34.57 20.61
N ALA A 5 29.69 -35.13 19.95
CA ALA A 5 29.26 -34.69 18.64
C ALA A 5 28.66 -33.31 18.84
N THR A 6 29.38 -32.28 18.43
CA THR A 6 28.85 -30.92 18.29
C THR A 6 27.57 -31.05 17.47
N PRO A 7 26.40 -30.62 17.98
CA PRO A 7 25.17 -30.71 17.20
C PRO A 7 25.39 -29.92 15.92
N ALA A 8 25.23 -30.58 14.77
CA ALA A 8 25.28 -29.91 13.49
C ALA A 8 24.23 -28.79 13.53
N LEU A 9 24.70 -27.53 13.45
CA LEU A 9 23.84 -26.37 13.60
C LEU A 9 22.95 -26.28 12.37
N LEU A 10 21.76 -26.87 12.46
CA LEU A 10 20.74 -26.79 11.42
C LEU A 10 20.41 -25.31 11.17
N THR A 11 20.49 -24.90 9.90
CA THR A 11 20.28 -23.51 9.48
C THR A 11 18.82 -23.11 9.67
N ALA A 12 18.56 -21.81 9.79
CA ALA A 12 17.19 -21.33 9.91
C ALA A 12 16.42 -21.60 8.60
N PRO A 13 15.12 -21.94 8.67
CA PRO A 13 14.29 -22.05 7.48
C PRO A 13 14.17 -20.70 6.76
N THR A 14 13.94 -20.76 5.45
CA THR A 14 13.76 -19.60 4.59
C THR A 14 12.31 -19.48 4.13
N LEU A 15 11.82 -18.25 3.95
CA LEU A 15 10.45 -17.97 3.50
C LEU A 15 10.53 -17.13 2.23
N PRO A 16 10.48 -17.74 1.04
CA PRO A 16 10.69 -17.02 -0.22
C PRO A 16 9.65 -15.92 -0.49
N GLN A 17 8.44 -16.07 0.06
CA GLN A 17 7.34 -15.11 -0.10
C GLN A 17 7.40 -13.96 0.91
N ALA A 18 8.27 -14.02 1.91
CA ALA A 18 8.43 -12.93 2.88
C ALA A 18 9.25 -11.80 2.25
N ASN A 19 8.77 -10.57 2.35
CA ASN A 19 9.57 -9.40 2.01
C ASN A 19 10.41 -8.95 3.21
N ARG A 20 11.22 -7.91 3.00
CA ARG A 20 12.10 -7.34 4.04
C ARG A 20 11.37 -6.93 5.33
N HIS A 21 10.07 -6.66 5.26
CA HIS A 21 9.26 -6.14 6.36
C HIS A 21 8.28 -7.19 6.93
N GLY A 22 8.10 -8.33 6.27
CA GLY A 22 7.19 -9.38 6.72
C GLY A 22 6.47 -10.16 5.62
N ILE A 23 5.41 -10.84 6.05
CA ILE A 23 4.53 -11.67 5.22
C ILE A 23 3.20 -10.91 5.08
N ASN A 24 2.75 -10.76 3.82
CA ASN A 24 1.49 -10.12 3.49
C ASN A 24 0.33 -11.13 3.42
N ALA A 25 -0.89 -10.64 3.26
CA ALA A 25 -2.10 -11.47 3.24
C ALA A 25 -2.06 -12.52 2.13
N LEU A 26 -1.59 -12.15 0.93
CA LEU A 26 -1.48 -13.06 -0.21
C LEU A 26 -0.48 -14.20 0.10
N ALA A 27 0.70 -13.84 0.60
CA ALA A 27 1.73 -14.80 0.99
C ALA A 27 1.26 -15.70 2.14
N ALA A 28 0.46 -15.19 3.07
CA ALA A 28 -0.07 -15.97 4.20
C ALA A 28 -1.01 -17.11 3.74
N SER A 29 -1.81 -16.92 2.69
CA SER A 29 -2.75 -17.95 2.19
C SER A 29 -2.04 -19.17 1.57
N GLN A 30 -0.82 -18.97 1.06
CA GLN A 30 -0.03 -20.01 0.39
C GLN A 30 1.40 -20.04 0.92
N LEU A 31 1.57 -19.91 2.24
CA LEU A 31 2.89 -19.74 2.83
C LEU A 31 3.74 -21.01 2.71
N GLN A 32 4.86 -20.89 1.99
CA GLN A 32 5.86 -21.93 1.83
C GLN A 32 7.10 -21.63 2.68
N VAL A 33 7.63 -22.70 3.27
CA VAL A 33 8.88 -22.70 4.02
C VAL A 33 9.87 -23.63 3.33
N ASP A 34 11.05 -23.10 3.07
CA ASP A 34 12.13 -23.77 2.38
C ASP A 34 13.24 -24.11 3.39
N ILE A 35 13.53 -25.40 3.48
CA ILE A 35 14.55 -25.97 4.35
C ILE A 35 15.71 -26.40 3.44
N ALA A 36 16.87 -25.79 3.64
CA ALA A 36 18.07 -26.15 2.91
C ALA A 36 18.51 -27.60 3.25
N PRO A 37 19.19 -28.30 2.32
CA PRO A 37 19.83 -29.57 2.63
C PRO A 37 20.76 -29.40 3.84
N TYR A 38 20.69 -30.32 4.78
CA TYR A 38 21.51 -30.28 5.99
C TYR A 38 22.59 -31.36 5.99
N PRO A 39 23.69 -31.17 6.74
CA PRO A 39 24.75 -32.17 6.85
C PRO A 39 24.21 -33.49 7.40
N GLY A 40 24.46 -34.60 6.69
CA GLY A 40 23.99 -35.92 7.09
C GLY A 40 22.50 -36.16 6.84
N MET A 41 21.88 -35.40 5.92
CA MET A 41 20.55 -35.70 5.39
C MET A 41 20.53 -37.07 4.73
N ASP A 42 19.61 -37.92 5.12
CA ASP A 42 19.49 -39.29 4.64
C ASP A 42 18.03 -39.66 4.33
N GLU A 43 17.85 -40.72 3.55
CA GLU A 43 16.53 -41.28 3.31
C GLU A 43 15.88 -41.73 4.62
N GLY A 44 14.62 -41.35 4.78
CA GLY A 44 13.83 -41.73 5.95
C GLY A 44 13.87 -40.74 7.10
N ASP A 45 14.74 -39.73 7.04
CA ASP A 45 14.70 -38.60 7.97
C ASP A 45 13.31 -37.95 7.98
N LEU A 46 12.78 -37.68 9.17
CA LEU A 46 11.52 -36.95 9.34
C LEU A 46 11.81 -35.50 9.69
N ILE A 47 11.32 -34.59 8.86
CA ILE A 47 11.39 -33.14 9.09
C ILE A 47 10.02 -32.67 9.58
N GLU A 48 9.99 -32.04 10.75
CA GLU A 48 8.80 -31.45 11.35
C GLU A 48 8.94 -29.93 11.39
N LEU A 49 7.96 -29.22 10.85
CA LEU A 49 7.90 -27.77 10.82
C LEU A 49 7.02 -27.26 11.96
N PHE A 50 7.53 -26.29 12.69
CA PHE A 50 6.82 -25.63 13.78
C PHE A 50 6.64 -24.14 13.49
N TRP A 51 5.40 -23.69 13.60
CA TRP A 51 5.00 -22.28 13.52
C TRP A 51 4.49 -21.83 14.88
N ASN A 52 5.14 -20.83 15.48
CA ASN A 52 4.86 -20.38 16.86
C ASN A 52 4.83 -21.55 17.88
N ASN A 53 5.75 -22.50 17.72
CA ASN A 53 5.85 -23.75 18.51
C ASN A 53 4.68 -24.74 18.33
N CYS A 54 3.75 -24.47 17.42
CA CYS A 54 2.72 -25.43 17.03
C CYS A 54 3.19 -26.23 15.81
N PHE A 55 2.94 -27.54 15.82
CA PHE A 55 3.20 -28.39 14.67
C PHE A 55 2.35 -27.93 13.47
N ALA A 56 3.01 -27.59 12.36
CA ALA A 56 2.37 -27.04 11.17
C ALA A 56 2.34 -28.05 10.01
N ALA A 57 3.45 -28.76 9.79
CA ALA A 57 3.60 -29.73 8.72
C ALA A 57 4.76 -30.68 8.99
N SER A 58 4.79 -31.82 8.31
CA SER A 58 5.96 -32.68 8.29
C SER A 58 6.21 -33.27 6.91
N ARG A 59 7.44 -33.72 6.68
CA ARG A 59 7.81 -34.49 5.49
C ARG A 59 8.93 -35.45 5.81
N ARG A 60 8.79 -36.67 5.29
CA ARG A 60 9.86 -37.66 5.27
C ARG A 60 10.72 -37.47 4.02
N VAL A 61 12.04 -37.51 4.18
CA VAL A 61 13.00 -37.46 3.08
C VAL A 61 12.97 -38.78 2.32
N SER A 62 12.79 -38.72 1.01
CA SER A 62 12.89 -39.89 0.11
C SER A 62 14.29 -39.96 -0.52
N ALA A 63 14.73 -41.14 -0.96
CA ALA A 63 16.03 -41.32 -1.61
C ALA A 63 16.35 -40.27 -2.68
N CYS A 64 15.38 -39.97 -3.55
CA CYS A 64 15.52 -39.01 -4.65
C CYS A 64 15.57 -37.53 -4.23
N LYS A 65 15.35 -37.23 -2.94
CA LYS A 65 15.35 -35.88 -2.39
C LYS A 65 16.50 -35.62 -1.41
N VAL A 66 17.35 -36.62 -1.16
CA VAL A 66 18.58 -36.44 -0.40
C VAL A 66 19.46 -35.39 -1.10
N GLY A 67 19.96 -34.42 -0.32
CA GLY A 67 20.77 -33.31 -0.85
C GLY A 67 19.96 -32.21 -1.57
N SER A 68 18.63 -32.31 -1.63
CA SER A 68 17.76 -31.28 -2.22
C SER A 68 17.00 -30.49 -1.15
N PRO A 69 16.64 -29.21 -1.41
CA PRO A 69 15.80 -28.44 -0.51
C PRO A 69 14.44 -29.11 -0.26
N THR A 70 13.95 -29.01 0.97
CA THR A 70 12.63 -29.50 1.35
C THR A 70 11.65 -28.34 1.49
N HIS A 71 10.52 -28.42 0.80
CA HIS A 71 9.47 -27.40 0.81
C HIS A 71 8.28 -27.87 1.65
N LEU A 72 7.90 -27.12 2.67
CA LEU A 72 6.75 -27.39 3.52
C LEU A 72 5.78 -26.21 3.47
N ARG A 73 4.47 -26.50 3.52
CA ARG A 73 3.43 -25.46 3.53
C ARG A 73 2.94 -25.25 4.96
N VAL A 74 2.81 -24.00 5.38
CA VAL A 74 2.14 -23.65 6.63
C VAL A 74 0.65 -23.46 6.33
N PRO A 75 -0.27 -24.12 7.06
CA PRO A 75 -1.70 -23.87 6.91
C PRO A 75 -2.05 -22.41 7.21
N GLU A 76 -2.92 -21.81 6.40
CA GLU A 76 -3.31 -20.40 6.55
C GLU A 76 -3.87 -20.07 7.94
N SER A 77 -4.58 -21.02 8.57
CA SER A 77 -5.14 -20.86 9.91
C SER A 77 -4.10 -20.62 11.01
N PHE A 78 -2.83 -20.94 10.78
CA PHE A 78 -1.73 -20.70 11.71
C PHE A 78 -1.10 -19.31 11.52
N VAL A 79 -1.25 -18.72 10.33
CA VAL A 79 -0.57 -17.48 9.92
C VAL A 79 -1.39 -16.27 10.36
N LEU A 80 -1.38 -16.02 11.67
CA LEU A 80 -2.09 -14.90 12.29
C LEU A 80 -1.27 -13.61 12.27
N ASP A 81 -1.97 -12.48 12.30
CA ASP A 81 -1.40 -11.14 12.41
C ASP A 81 -0.47 -11.01 13.64
N GLY A 82 0.74 -10.47 13.42
CA GLY A 82 1.70 -10.21 14.49
C GLY A 82 3.08 -10.83 14.28
N PRO A 83 3.96 -10.77 15.30
CA PRO A 83 5.24 -11.44 15.25
C PRO A 83 5.03 -12.96 15.25
N ALA A 84 5.74 -13.65 14.38
CA ALA A 84 5.73 -15.10 14.29
C ALA A 84 7.15 -15.66 14.24
N GLN A 85 7.29 -16.91 14.68
CA GLN A 85 8.53 -17.64 14.71
C GLN A 85 8.36 -18.96 14.00
N VAL A 86 9.31 -19.30 13.15
CA VAL A 86 9.33 -20.58 12.43
C VAL A 86 10.67 -21.28 12.63
N HIS A 87 10.58 -22.57 12.89
CA HIS A 87 11.74 -23.45 13.01
C HIS A 87 11.33 -24.85 12.62
N TYR A 88 12.31 -25.72 12.38
CA TYR A 88 12.06 -27.12 12.11
C TYR A 88 12.89 -28.01 13.03
N GLN A 89 12.49 -29.27 13.11
CA GLN A 89 13.20 -30.33 13.79
C GLN A 89 13.42 -31.47 12.82
N VAL A 90 14.59 -32.10 12.90
CA VAL A 90 14.91 -33.31 12.15
C VAL A 90 15.00 -34.48 13.13
N MET A 91 14.28 -35.55 12.83
CA MET A 91 14.35 -36.82 13.54
C MET A 91 15.05 -37.83 12.63
N GLN A 92 16.20 -38.30 13.07
CA GLN A 92 16.99 -39.33 12.39
C GLN A 92 17.02 -40.58 13.25
N VAL A 93 17.01 -41.76 12.62
CA VAL A 93 17.05 -43.04 13.34
C VAL A 93 18.33 -43.14 14.17
N GLY A 94 18.20 -43.45 15.45
CA GLY A 94 19.34 -43.60 16.36
C GLY A 94 20.00 -42.29 16.82
N ARG A 95 19.40 -41.12 16.54
CA ARG A 95 19.87 -39.81 17.00
C ARG A 95 18.80 -39.08 17.79
N ALA A 96 19.23 -38.21 18.71
CA ALA A 96 18.32 -37.28 19.37
C ALA A 96 17.78 -36.27 18.34
N PRO A 97 16.53 -35.78 18.51
CA PRO A 97 15.97 -34.77 17.62
C PRO A 97 16.86 -33.53 17.56
N ALA A 98 17.17 -33.07 16.34
CA ALA A 98 18.00 -31.89 16.12
C ALA A 98 17.10 -30.71 15.71
N ARG A 99 17.21 -29.59 16.44
CA ARG A 99 16.40 -28.38 16.20
C ARG A 99 17.16 -27.35 15.38
N SER A 100 16.48 -26.70 14.44
CA SER A 100 17.03 -25.59 13.66
C SER A 100 17.14 -24.30 14.46
N ALA A 101 17.95 -23.38 13.94
CA ALA A 101 17.83 -21.98 14.31
C ALA A 101 16.42 -21.45 14.03
N VAL A 102 15.95 -20.51 14.86
CA VAL A 102 14.61 -19.92 14.75
C VAL A 102 14.65 -18.72 13.81
N LYS A 103 13.72 -18.66 12.86
CA LYS A 103 13.50 -17.49 12.01
C LYS A 103 12.31 -16.68 12.54
N GLY A 104 12.57 -15.43 12.92
CA GLY A 104 11.51 -14.46 13.25
C GLY A 104 11.01 -13.73 12.00
N VAL A 105 9.69 -13.56 11.90
CA VAL A 105 9.02 -12.79 10.85
C VAL A 105 7.84 -12.00 11.43
N CYS A 106 7.44 -10.92 10.75
CA CYS A 106 6.21 -10.20 11.07
C CYS A 106 5.15 -10.55 10.03
N VAL A 107 3.96 -10.93 10.47
CA VAL A 107 2.82 -11.22 9.62
C VAL A 107 1.84 -10.06 9.70
N LYS A 108 1.38 -9.58 8.54
CA LYS A 108 0.27 -8.65 8.44
C LYS A 108 -0.66 -9.11 7.31
N THR A 109 -1.72 -9.80 7.68
CA THR A 109 -2.84 -10.26 6.84
C THR A 109 -3.96 -9.23 6.76
N ARG A 110 -4.06 -8.31 7.73
CA ARG A 110 -5.08 -7.26 7.71
C ARG A 110 -4.72 -6.10 6.78
N TYR A 111 -5.53 -5.92 5.73
CA TYR A 111 -5.40 -4.86 4.74
C TYR A 111 -5.62 -3.45 5.32
N PRO A 112 -4.87 -2.44 4.85
CA PRO A 112 -5.17 -1.05 5.13
C PRO A 112 -6.55 -0.69 4.58
N GLY A 113 -7.40 -0.09 5.40
CA GLY A 113 -8.80 0.17 5.06
C GLY A 113 -9.71 -1.05 5.19
N GLY A 114 -9.26 -2.18 5.74
CA GLY A 114 -10.07 -3.40 5.87
C GLY A 114 -10.14 -4.23 4.58
N GLN A 115 -10.79 -5.39 4.67
CA GLN A 115 -10.91 -6.32 3.54
C GLN A 115 -11.78 -5.71 2.44
N PRO A 116 -11.23 -5.47 1.24
CA PRO A 116 -12.04 -4.93 0.14
C PRO A 116 -13.12 -5.94 -0.28
N SER A 117 -14.31 -5.43 -0.59
CA SER A 117 -15.41 -6.27 -1.07
C SER A 117 -15.01 -6.97 -2.38
N PRO A 118 -15.32 -8.28 -2.54
CA PRO A 118 -15.09 -8.96 -3.81
C PRO A 118 -16.01 -8.45 -4.93
N LEU A 119 -17.11 -7.74 -4.59
CA LEU A 119 -18.06 -7.20 -5.56
C LEU A 119 -17.52 -5.97 -6.31
N TYR A 120 -16.56 -5.25 -5.72
CA TYR A 120 -15.96 -4.05 -6.30
C TYR A 120 -14.45 -4.28 -6.44
N SER A 121 -14.02 -4.63 -7.67
CA SER A 121 -12.65 -5.11 -7.89
C SER A 121 -11.58 -4.07 -7.56
N ASP A 122 -11.89 -2.79 -7.77
CA ASP A 122 -10.90 -1.71 -7.77
C ASP A 122 -11.11 -0.69 -6.66
N GLU A 123 -12.27 -0.70 -6.00
CA GLU A 123 -12.67 0.29 -4.99
C GLU A 123 -12.90 -0.37 -3.63
N ASN A 124 -12.46 0.30 -2.57
CA ASN A 124 -12.64 -0.12 -1.19
C ASN A 124 -13.54 0.88 -0.45
N HIS A 125 -14.83 0.55 -0.36
CA HIS A 125 -15.85 1.40 0.27
C HIS A 125 -15.72 1.51 1.80
N ASN A 126 -14.83 0.74 2.42
CA ASN A 126 -14.49 0.91 3.83
C ASN A 126 -13.59 2.15 4.06
N LEU A 127 -12.98 2.68 3.01
CA LEU A 127 -12.20 3.92 3.06
C LEU A 127 -13.11 5.13 2.92
N ALA A 128 -12.83 6.19 3.68
CA ALA A 128 -13.49 7.46 3.47
C ALA A 128 -12.98 8.12 2.18
N PRO A 129 -13.86 8.71 1.35
CA PRO A 129 -13.43 9.57 0.25
C PRO A 129 -12.57 10.73 0.76
N VAL A 130 -11.77 11.33 -0.12
CA VAL A 130 -10.96 12.51 0.25
C VAL A 130 -11.83 13.64 0.81
N GLY A 131 -11.36 14.24 1.90
CA GLY A 131 -11.97 15.42 2.51
C GLY A 131 -11.44 16.68 1.85
N LEU A 132 -12.35 17.55 1.44
CA LEU A 132 -12.04 18.81 0.78
C LEU A 132 -12.83 19.94 1.44
N PRO A 133 -12.30 21.18 1.44
CA PRO A 133 -13.02 22.35 1.92
C PRO A 133 -14.40 22.47 1.28
N GLU A 134 -15.39 22.84 2.08
CA GLU A 134 -16.78 22.93 1.63
C GLU A 134 -16.96 23.91 0.46
N THR A 135 -16.17 24.99 0.44
CA THR A 135 -16.14 25.95 -0.68
C THR A 135 -15.75 25.29 -2.00
N ILE A 136 -14.74 24.41 -1.99
CA ILE A 136 -14.31 23.66 -3.18
C ILE A 136 -15.36 22.63 -3.58
N ARG A 137 -15.98 21.96 -2.60
CA ARG A 137 -17.05 20.99 -2.86
C ARG A 137 -18.28 21.60 -3.51
N ARG A 138 -18.67 22.82 -3.09
CA ARG A 138 -19.88 23.50 -3.60
C ARG A 138 -19.64 24.27 -4.89
N TYR A 139 -18.50 24.96 -4.99
CA TYR A 139 -18.26 25.93 -6.08
C TYR A 139 -17.17 25.50 -7.06
N GLY A 140 -16.50 24.37 -6.82
CA GLY A 140 -15.35 23.93 -7.60
C GLY A 140 -14.07 24.67 -7.25
N VAL A 141 -13.02 24.35 -8.01
CA VAL A 141 -11.69 24.94 -7.88
C VAL A 141 -11.60 26.19 -8.74
N ASN A 142 -11.26 27.32 -8.12
CA ASN A 142 -11.03 28.58 -8.82
C ASN A 142 -9.54 28.81 -9.14
N GLY A 143 -9.24 29.74 -10.06
CA GLY A 143 -7.87 30.03 -10.48
C GLY A 143 -6.91 30.48 -9.35
N ARG A 144 -7.41 31.02 -8.23
CA ARG A 144 -6.55 31.32 -7.06
C ARG A 144 -6.13 30.05 -6.33
N GLN A 145 -7.03 29.07 -6.22
CA GLN A 145 -6.76 27.76 -5.62
C GLN A 145 -5.84 26.92 -6.51
N VAL A 146 -6.01 27.00 -7.84
CA VAL A 146 -5.05 26.38 -8.78
C VAL A 146 -3.63 26.90 -8.54
N ARG A 147 -3.45 28.21 -8.34
CA ARG A 147 -2.12 28.81 -8.10
C ARG A 147 -1.55 28.56 -6.70
N ARG A 148 -2.39 28.52 -5.67
CA ARG A 148 -1.93 28.36 -4.28
C ARG A 148 -1.75 26.89 -3.88
N GLY A 149 -2.51 25.99 -4.49
CA GLY A 149 -2.67 24.63 -4.02
C GLY A 149 -3.94 24.47 -3.19
N ILE A 150 -4.30 23.21 -2.95
CA ILE A 150 -5.55 22.83 -2.31
C ILE A 150 -5.25 22.00 -1.07
N PRO A 151 -5.79 22.37 0.10
CA PRO A 151 -5.75 21.51 1.26
C PRO A 151 -6.73 20.35 1.06
N LEU A 152 -6.25 19.14 1.33
CA LEU A 152 -6.98 17.89 1.28
C LEU A 152 -6.75 17.13 2.59
N THR A 153 -7.74 16.38 3.04
CA THR A 153 -7.64 15.55 4.24
C THR A 153 -7.99 14.10 3.95
N ILE A 154 -7.28 13.15 4.54
CA ILE A 154 -7.63 11.74 4.53
C ILE A 154 -7.98 11.32 5.96
N ALA A 155 -9.17 10.77 6.14
CA ALA A 155 -9.62 10.31 7.46
C ALA A 155 -8.79 9.10 7.92
N PRO A 156 -8.61 8.91 9.24
CA PRO A 156 -8.03 7.68 9.77
C PRO A 156 -8.79 6.46 9.23
N TYR A 157 -8.05 5.42 8.86
CA TYR A 157 -8.62 4.20 8.26
C TYR A 157 -8.33 2.97 9.13
N LEU A 158 -9.11 1.91 8.92
CA LEU A 158 -8.93 0.65 9.63
C LEU A 158 -7.56 0.03 9.33
N ASN A 159 -6.89 -0.52 10.34
CA ASN A 159 -5.55 -1.12 10.23
C ASN A 159 -4.43 -0.14 9.80
N MET A 160 -4.65 1.16 9.97
CA MET A 160 -3.63 2.20 9.79
C MET A 160 -2.39 1.89 10.62
N ALA A 161 -1.23 1.91 9.97
CA ALA A 161 0.02 1.53 10.60
C ALA A 161 1.18 2.43 10.16
N THR A 162 2.21 2.48 11.00
CA THR A 162 3.46 3.15 10.63
C THR A 162 4.08 2.48 9.40
N GLY A 163 4.59 3.29 8.48
CA GLY A 163 5.24 2.86 7.25
C GLY A 163 4.30 2.70 6.06
N ASP A 164 2.98 2.84 6.26
CA ASP A 164 2.01 2.87 5.17
C ASP A 164 2.34 4.03 4.21
N ALA A 165 2.37 3.72 2.92
CA ALA A 165 2.58 4.68 1.84
C ALA A 165 1.24 4.98 1.18
N ILE A 166 0.92 6.27 1.03
CA ILE A 166 -0.33 6.70 0.42
C ILE A 166 0.00 7.36 -0.92
N THR A 167 -0.68 6.93 -1.97
CA THR A 167 -0.61 7.56 -3.29
C THR A 167 -1.94 8.25 -3.57
N LEU A 168 -1.91 9.57 -3.69
CA LEU A 168 -3.05 10.38 -4.12
C LEU A 168 -3.11 10.37 -5.65
N ARG A 169 -4.31 10.22 -6.19
CA ARG A 169 -4.61 10.42 -7.61
C ARG A 169 -5.49 11.67 -7.75
N TRP A 170 -5.02 12.62 -8.56
CA TRP A 170 -5.71 13.86 -8.91
C TRP A 170 -5.90 13.89 -10.44
N GLY A 171 -7.09 13.57 -10.92
CA GLY A 171 -7.31 13.25 -12.33
C GLY A 171 -6.44 12.07 -12.74
N ASP A 172 -5.53 12.28 -13.69
CA ASP A 172 -4.56 11.27 -14.12
C ASP A 172 -3.18 11.41 -13.47
N VAL A 173 -2.96 12.48 -12.69
CA VAL A 173 -1.68 12.72 -12.01
C VAL A 173 -1.64 11.98 -10.69
N ARG A 174 -0.50 11.33 -10.40
CA ARG A 174 -0.25 10.63 -9.14
C ARG A 174 0.74 11.41 -8.30
N MET A 175 0.47 11.51 -7.00
CA MET A 175 1.32 12.15 -6.02
C MET A 175 1.50 11.24 -4.81
N ASP A 176 2.73 10.82 -4.55
CA ASP A 176 3.07 10.05 -3.36
C ASP A 176 3.20 10.95 -2.14
N LEU A 177 2.54 10.56 -1.07
CA LEU A 177 2.60 11.25 0.21
C LEU A 177 3.72 10.68 1.09
N PRO A 178 4.20 11.47 2.07
CA PRO A 178 5.10 10.94 3.09
C PRO A 178 4.50 9.72 3.79
N ARG A 179 5.33 8.72 4.06
CA ARG A 179 4.90 7.51 4.78
C ARG A 179 4.36 7.87 6.16
N ILE A 180 3.32 7.15 6.60
CA ILE A 180 2.70 7.36 7.91
C ILE A 180 3.73 7.09 9.01
N GLN A 181 3.91 8.07 9.88
CA GLN A 181 4.78 7.97 11.06
C GLN A 181 3.97 7.49 12.27
N ALA A 182 4.64 6.95 13.30
CA ALA A 182 3.98 6.43 14.50
C ALA A 182 3.03 7.45 15.16
N ARG A 183 3.44 8.73 15.21
CA ARG A 183 2.62 9.83 15.76
C ARG A 183 1.36 10.18 14.93
N ALA A 184 1.31 9.77 13.67
CA ALA A 184 0.21 10.08 12.76
C ALA A 184 -0.80 8.92 12.63
N VAL A 185 -0.51 7.77 13.25
CA VAL A 185 -1.43 6.63 13.25
C VAL A 185 -2.70 7.00 14.02
N GLY A 186 -3.86 6.80 13.40
CA GLY A 186 -5.15 7.17 13.98
C GLY A 186 -5.51 8.66 13.88
N VAL A 187 -4.66 9.48 13.25
CA VAL A 187 -4.86 10.93 13.09
C VAL A 187 -5.21 11.24 11.62
N VAL A 188 -6.03 12.27 11.42
CA VAL A 188 -6.36 12.77 10.07
C VAL A 188 -5.07 13.19 9.37
N VAL A 189 -4.85 12.67 8.17
CA VAL A 189 -3.69 13.03 7.34
C VAL A 189 -4.04 14.32 6.59
N GLN A 190 -3.29 15.38 6.87
CA GLN A 190 -3.39 16.64 6.14
C GLN A 190 -2.44 16.63 4.95
N VAL A 191 -2.97 16.95 3.78
CA VAL A 191 -2.27 16.90 2.49
C VAL A 191 -2.40 18.26 1.83
N TRP A 192 -1.29 18.77 1.31
CA TRP A 192 -1.30 19.96 0.47
C TRP A 192 -1.04 19.54 -0.97
N VAL A 193 -2.05 19.68 -1.84
CA VAL A 193 -1.89 19.41 -3.27
C VAL A 193 -1.26 20.64 -3.92
N PRO A 194 -0.03 20.54 -4.45
CA PRO A 194 0.66 21.68 -5.03
C PRO A 194 0.03 22.09 -6.37
N SER A 195 0.26 23.35 -6.77
CA SER A 195 -0.24 23.88 -8.05
C SER A 195 0.23 23.08 -9.25
N THR A 196 1.43 22.51 -9.21
CA THR A 196 2.00 21.70 -10.29
C THR A 196 1.13 20.50 -10.62
N VAL A 197 0.70 19.75 -9.61
CA VAL A 197 -0.18 18.58 -9.77
C VAL A 197 -1.55 18.99 -10.33
N ILE A 198 -2.10 20.12 -9.86
CA ILE A 198 -3.41 20.61 -10.30
C ILE A 198 -3.36 21.06 -11.76
N VAL A 199 -2.32 21.79 -12.15
CA VAL A 199 -2.15 22.31 -13.53
C VAL A 199 -1.85 21.17 -14.50
N GLU A 200 -1.01 20.21 -14.10
CA GLU A 200 -0.67 19.05 -14.92
C GLU A 200 -1.88 18.16 -15.21
N ALA A 201 -2.79 18.01 -14.25
CA ALA A 201 -4.03 17.26 -14.45
C ALA A 201 -5.03 17.96 -15.40
N GLY A 202 -4.83 19.25 -15.65
CA GLY A 202 -5.66 20.04 -16.55
C GLY A 202 -7.04 20.43 -15.98
N ASP A 203 -7.81 21.10 -16.82
CA ASP A 203 -9.17 21.52 -16.50
C ASP A 203 -10.18 20.44 -16.88
N ASP A 204 -10.91 19.94 -15.89
CA ASP A 204 -12.02 19.02 -16.12
C ASP A 204 -13.22 19.38 -15.23
N SER A 205 -14.40 19.34 -15.84
CA SER A 205 -15.70 19.49 -15.19
C SER A 205 -16.07 18.29 -14.31
N ARG A 206 -15.37 17.16 -14.44
CA ARG A 206 -15.58 15.94 -13.64
C ARG A 206 -14.26 15.33 -13.17
N LEU A 207 -13.29 16.15 -12.79
CA LEU A 207 -12.01 15.67 -12.29
C LEU A 207 -12.19 14.76 -11.08
N GLU A 208 -11.62 13.56 -11.16
CA GLU A 208 -11.71 12.55 -10.12
C GLU A 208 -10.52 12.62 -9.15
N VAL A 209 -10.79 12.63 -7.85
CA VAL A 209 -9.77 12.58 -6.81
C VAL A 209 -9.99 11.37 -5.92
N THR A 210 -8.97 10.53 -5.81
CA THR A 210 -8.98 9.33 -4.96
C THR A 210 -7.57 9.06 -4.42
N TYR A 211 -7.42 8.06 -3.55
CA TYR A 211 -6.13 7.61 -3.04
C TYR A 211 -6.13 6.10 -2.84
N CYS A 212 -4.94 5.50 -2.80
CA CYS A 212 -4.75 4.14 -2.34
C CYS A 212 -3.60 4.07 -1.34
N ILE A 213 -3.57 3.00 -0.56
CA ILE A 213 -2.61 2.79 0.51
C ILE A 213 -1.90 1.46 0.26
N LEU A 214 -0.57 1.49 0.34
CA LEU A 214 0.29 0.32 0.33
C LEU A 214 0.96 0.21 1.70
N ASP A 215 0.69 -0.87 2.42
CA ASP A 215 1.31 -1.07 3.72
C ASP A 215 2.79 -1.50 3.60
N ARG A 216 3.46 -1.62 4.76
CA ARG A 216 4.88 -2.01 4.80
C ARG A 216 5.17 -3.41 4.23
N VAL A 217 4.20 -4.33 4.27
CA VAL A 217 4.35 -5.69 3.74
C VAL A 217 3.79 -5.82 2.31
N GLY A 218 3.30 -4.73 1.72
CA GLY A 218 2.79 -4.70 0.35
C GLY A 218 1.32 -5.10 0.19
N ASN A 219 0.51 -5.10 1.26
CA ASN A 219 -0.94 -5.17 1.10
C ASN A 219 -1.46 -3.85 0.53
N ASN A 220 -2.27 -3.93 -0.53
CA ASN A 220 -2.88 -2.79 -1.19
C ASN A 220 -4.34 -2.61 -0.72
N SER A 221 -4.72 -1.41 -0.30
CA SER A 221 -6.08 -1.09 0.14
C SER A 221 -7.12 -1.09 -0.97
N ARG A 222 -6.69 -1.13 -2.24
CA ARG A 222 -7.43 -0.66 -3.43
C ARG A 222 -7.73 0.85 -3.35
N TRP A 223 -8.39 1.39 -4.36
CA TRP A 223 -8.72 2.81 -4.41
C TRP A 223 -9.85 3.14 -3.42
N ALA A 224 -9.72 4.27 -2.73
CA ALA A 224 -10.82 4.83 -1.96
C ALA A 224 -11.94 5.31 -2.89
N PRO A 225 -13.15 5.53 -2.39
CA PRO A 225 -14.19 6.14 -3.20
C PRO A 225 -13.82 7.50 -3.75
N THR A 226 -14.08 7.67 -5.04
CA THR A 226 -13.71 8.86 -5.79
C THR A 226 -14.54 10.07 -5.36
N ARG A 227 -13.89 11.22 -5.27
CA ARG A 227 -14.55 12.53 -5.20
C ARG A 227 -14.39 13.25 -6.52
N THR A 228 -15.52 13.57 -7.14
CA THR A 228 -15.55 14.40 -8.34
C THR A 228 -15.50 15.88 -7.98
N LEU A 229 -14.69 16.64 -8.71
CA LEU A 229 -14.52 18.07 -8.60
C LEU A 229 -14.68 18.75 -9.96
N ARG A 230 -15.11 20.01 -9.90
CA ARG A 230 -15.13 20.89 -11.06
C ARG A 230 -13.94 21.81 -10.97
N ILE A 231 -13.02 21.73 -11.93
CA ILE A 231 -11.95 22.73 -12.06
C ILE A 231 -12.37 23.70 -13.16
N ALA A 232 -12.59 24.95 -12.77
CA ALA A 232 -12.76 26.05 -13.70
C ALA A 232 -11.57 26.99 -13.49
N ALA A 233 -10.40 26.65 -14.05
CA ALA A 233 -9.46 27.71 -14.34
C ALA A 233 -10.19 28.69 -15.27
N CYS A 234 -10.05 29.98 -15.00
CA CYS A 234 -10.73 31.02 -15.74
C CYS A 234 -10.68 30.74 -17.25
N ALA A 235 -11.82 30.89 -17.93
CA ALA A 235 -11.84 31.12 -19.37
C ALA A 235 -10.70 32.09 -19.73
N PRO A 236 -10.01 31.91 -20.88
CA PRO A 236 -8.96 32.84 -21.30
C PRO A 236 -9.53 34.24 -21.14
N SER A 237 -8.83 35.07 -20.36
CA SER A 237 -9.17 36.48 -20.20
C SER A 237 -9.41 37.02 -21.60
N GLN A 238 -10.64 37.46 -21.90
CA GLN A 238 -10.88 38.26 -23.09
C GLN A 238 -9.79 39.34 -23.10
N PRO A 239 -9.08 39.53 -24.22
CA PRO A 239 -8.07 40.57 -24.28
C PRO A 239 -8.72 41.88 -23.83
N ALA A 240 -8.04 42.55 -22.90
CA ALA A 240 -8.43 43.84 -22.36
C ALA A 240 -8.90 44.74 -23.50
N GLY A 241 -10.08 45.35 -23.30
CA GLY A 241 -10.84 46.03 -24.33
C GLY A 241 -9.96 46.81 -25.32
N THR A 242 -10.09 46.47 -26.60
CA THR A 242 -9.76 47.42 -27.64
C THR A 242 -10.69 48.62 -27.46
N ALA A 243 -10.05 49.73 -27.09
CA ALA A 243 -10.64 51.02 -26.83
C ALA A 243 -11.78 51.34 -27.81
N ARG A 244 -12.92 51.79 -27.28
CA ARG A 244 -13.86 52.60 -28.05
C ARG A 244 -13.06 53.71 -28.71
N ALA A 245 -12.91 53.63 -30.03
CA ALA A 245 -12.35 54.71 -30.82
C ALA A 245 -13.15 55.98 -30.51
N TYR A 246 -12.45 56.99 -30.02
CA TYR A 246 -12.97 58.33 -29.84
C TYR A 246 -13.47 58.85 -31.21
N GLN A 247 -14.77 59.01 -31.36
CA GLN A 247 -15.34 59.79 -32.46
C GLN A 247 -15.40 61.26 -32.00
N PRO A 248 -14.72 62.19 -32.68
CA PRO A 248 -14.91 63.60 -32.39
C PRO A 248 -16.34 64.02 -32.75
N ARG A 249 -16.99 64.77 -31.85
CA ARG A 249 -18.27 65.42 -32.11
C ARG A 249 -18.09 66.45 -33.23
N PRO A 250 -18.95 66.46 -34.27
CA PRO A 250 -19.06 67.63 -35.13
C PRO A 250 -19.60 68.80 -34.29
N LEU A 251 -18.85 69.91 -34.28
CA LEU A 251 -19.29 71.19 -33.76
C LEU A 251 -20.58 71.62 -34.46
N GLY A 252 -21.58 72.00 -33.67
CA GLY A 252 -22.87 72.43 -34.18
C GLY A 252 -22.89 73.84 -34.75
N SER A 253 -23.84 74.01 -35.68
CA SER A 253 -24.69 75.20 -35.92
C SER A 253 -24.07 76.37 -36.72
N PRO A 254 -24.86 77.22 -37.42
CA PRO A 254 -26.26 77.54 -37.11
C PRO A 254 -27.23 77.88 -38.28
N CYS A 255 -28.50 78.11 -37.89
CA CYS A 255 -29.53 78.95 -38.52
C CYS A 255 -30.31 78.43 -39.75
N GLU A 256 -31.61 78.16 -39.51
CA GLU A 256 -32.69 78.50 -40.46
C GLU A 256 -32.84 80.04 -40.54
N PRO A 257 -33.38 80.58 -41.65
CA PRO A 257 -34.80 80.97 -41.60
C PRO A 257 -35.55 80.86 -42.96
N GLY A 258 -36.87 80.70 -42.90
CA GLY A 258 -37.80 81.09 -43.97
C GLY A 258 -38.85 80.05 -44.33
#